data_AF-A0A7Z9PX92-F1
#
_entry.id   AF-A0A7Z9PX92-F1
#
_cell.length_a   1.000
_cell.length_b   1.000
_cell.length_c   1.000
_cell.angle_alpha   90.00
_cell.angle_beta   90.00
_cell.angle_gamma   90.00
#
_symmetry.space_group_name_H-M   'P 1'
#
loop_
_entity.id
_entity.type
_entity.pdbx_description
1 polymer ?
#
loop_
_entity_poly.entity_id
_entity_poly.type
_entity_poly.pdbx_seq_one_letter_code
_entity_poly.pdbx_strand_id
1 'polypeptide(L)'
;MSSEESKVGLFHRMLFRWHCRNFYPFKKRMTSTERRYLKVCFELFDDFQEVSETGFKKFSSFSYSHRVQGKQVNSSRIAYGSVENPEAAQEAAAPVLKERGIVLPSDVVDSENARFGGLGWDIEENQFKVYFRWLGLGALPGELTDLVKDINLEEHRQECLISYTFLDDTLEESKVYLYPQVERELPEGVANETWMVTSKRGLVHQYDLYYPSNWGARLNKTGRDIVAKYRTRQQTLDTINYTDENDFTLYFP
;
A
#
# COMPACT_ATOMS: atom_id res chain seq x y z
N MET A 1 -9.97 -31.02 8.29
CA MET A 1 -10.54 -30.85 6.94
C MET A 1 -9.54 -30.01 6.15
N SER A 2 -8.90 -30.56 5.12
CA SER A 2 -7.98 -29.76 4.30
C SER A 2 -8.82 -28.79 3.48
N SER A 3 -8.71 -27.49 3.77
CA SER A 3 -9.31 -26.46 2.93
C SER A 3 -8.70 -26.58 1.53
N GLU A 4 -9.53 -26.73 0.50
CA GLU A 4 -9.07 -26.47 -0.86
C GLU A 4 -8.51 -25.04 -0.89
N GLU A 5 -7.24 -24.92 -1.27
CA GLU A 5 -6.59 -23.61 -1.39
C GLU A 5 -7.28 -22.84 -2.51
N SER A 6 -7.79 -21.63 -2.23
CA SER A 6 -8.44 -20.80 -3.25
C SER A 6 -7.43 -20.47 -4.35
N LYS A 7 -7.90 -20.36 -5.61
CA LYS A 7 -7.03 -19.99 -6.74
C LYS A 7 -6.31 -18.65 -6.50
N VAL A 8 -6.99 -17.72 -5.81
CA VAL A 8 -6.49 -16.40 -5.47
C VAL A 8 -5.39 -16.51 -4.40
N GLY A 9 -5.61 -17.29 -3.35
CA GLY A 9 -4.58 -17.52 -2.32
C GLY A 9 -3.33 -18.21 -2.86
N LEU A 10 -3.50 -19.18 -3.76
CA LEU A 10 -2.37 -19.79 -4.48
C LEU A 10 -1.61 -18.76 -5.32
N PHE A 11 -2.31 -17.84 -6.00
CA PHE A 11 -1.70 -16.76 -6.76
C PHE A 11 -0.81 -15.89 -5.87
N HIS A 12 -1.31 -15.35 -4.76
CA HIS A 12 -0.51 -14.48 -3.88
C HIS A 12 0.73 -15.21 -3.34
N ARG A 13 0.59 -16.49 -2.99
CA ARG A 13 1.74 -17.33 -2.55
C ARG A 13 2.77 -17.49 -3.64
N MET A 14 2.35 -17.74 -4.88
CA MET A 14 3.24 -17.89 -6.03
C MET A 14 3.92 -16.57 -6.40
N LEU A 15 3.20 -15.45 -6.31
CA LEU A 15 3.72 -14.12 -6.54
C LEU A 15 4.75 -13.72 -5.49
N PHE A 16 4.44 -13.89 -4.20
CA PHE A 16 5.37 -13.64 -3.09
C PHE A 16 6.66 -14.46 -3.22
N ARG A 17 6.54 -15.76 -3.52
CA ARG A 17 7.71 -16.62 -3.76
C ARG A 17 8.54 -16.17 -4.95
N TRP A 18 7.88 -15.74 -6.02
CA TRP A 18 8.55 -15.22 -7.21
C TRP A 18 9.28 -13.91 -6.90
N HIS A 19 8.64 -12.97 -6.21
CA HIS A 19 9.26 -11.72 -5.79
C HIS A 19 10.49 -11.98 -4.92
N CYS A 20 10.36 -12.91 -3.95
CA CYS A 20 11.46 -13.34 -3.09
C CYS A 20 12.70 -13.83 -3.84
N ARG A 21 12.52 -14.42 -5.02
CA ARG A 21 13.61 -14.98 -5.83
C ARG A 21 14.24 -13.96 -6.77
N ASN A 22 13.49 -12.93 -7.18
CA ASN A 22 13.89 -12.05 -8.27
C ASN A 22 14.28 -10.65 -7.80
N PHE A 23 13.78 -10.19 -6.65
CA PHE A 23 13.97 -8.81 -6.20
C PHE A 23 14.45 -8.72 -4.75
N TYR A 24 13.71 -9.28 -3.79
CA TYR A 24 14.08 -9.14 -2.39
C TYR A 24 13.64 -10.34 -1.53
N PRO A 25 14.55 -10.98 -0.76
CA PRO A 25 14.28 -12.26 -0.08
C PRO A 25 13.48 -12.10 1.22
N PHE A 26 12.26 -11.55 1.16
CA PHE A 26 11.37 -11.31 2.32
C PHE A 26 11.27 -12.50 3.27
N LYS A 27 11.09 -13.72 2.73
CA LYS A 27 10.98 -14.94 3.53
C LYS A 27 12.17 -15.17 4.49
N LYS A 28 13.37 -14.68 4.15
CA LYS A 28 14.58 -14.81 4.98
C LYS A 28 14.75 -13.66 5.98
N ARG A 29 14.08 -12.52 5.74
CA ARG A 29 14.23 -11.29 6.51
C ARG A 29 13.10 -11.04 7.51
N MET A 30 11.91 -11.56 7.21
CA MET A 30 10.74 -11.46 8.07
C MET A 30 10.74 -12.52 9.16
N THR A 31 10.13 -12.18 10.30
CA THR A 31 10.00 -13.07 11.45
C THR A 31 9.00 -14.20 11.17
N SER A 32 8.89 -15.17 12.09
CA SER A 32 7.85 -16.20 11.97
C SER A 32 6.43 -15.61 12.03
N THR A 33 6.24 -14.57 12.81
CA THR A 33 4.94 -13.94 13.09
C THR A 33 4.47 -13.14 11.88
N GLU A 34 5.35 -12.33 11.29
CA GLU A 34 5.07 -11.60 10.03
C GLU A 34 4.75 -12.54 8.88
N ARG A 35 5.51 -13.64 8.75
CA ARG A 35 5.22 -14.65 7.72
C ARG A 35 3.92 -15.39 7.96
N ARG A 36 3.44 -15.49 9.21
CA ARG A 36 2.13 -16.05 9.52
C ARG A 36 1.04 -15.07 9.11
N TYR A 37 1.18 -13.80 9.44
CA TYR A 37 0.27 -12.74 9.01
C TYR A 37 0.07 -12.76 7.49
N LEU A 38 1.15 -12.74 6.70
CA LEU A 38 1.06 -12.79 5.24
C LEU A 38 0.29 -14.02 4.73
N LYS A 39 0.49 -15.19 5.36
CA LYS A 39 -0.23 -16.41 4.96
C LYS A 39 -1.73 -16.31 5.19
N VAL A 40 -2.14 -15.70 6.32
CA VAL A 40 -3.54 -15.43 6.61
C VAL A 40 -4.09 -14.46 5.57
N CYS A 41 -3.42 -13.34 5.31
CA CYS A 41 -3.87 -12.39 4.28
C CYS A 41 -4.06 -13.05 2.91
N PHE A 42 -3.14 -13.94 2.48
CA PHE A 42 -3.32 -14.66 1.22
C PHE A 42 -4.60 -15.49 1.16
N GLU A 43 -5.11 -15.96 2.30
CA GLU A 43 -6.32 -16.78 2.42
C GLU A 43 -7.59 -15.93 2.58
N LEU A 44 -7.49 -14.62 2.81
CA LEU A 44 -8.64 -13.71 2.94
C LEU A 44 -9.20 -13.25 1.60
N PHE A 45 -8.47 -13.45 0.50
CA PHE A 45 -8.90 -13.00 -0.82
C PHE A 45 -9.79 -14.03 -1.51
N ASP A 46 -11.03 -13.63 -1.79
CA ASP A 46 -11.96 -14.37 -2.63
C ASP A 46 -11.88 -13.93 -4.12
N ASP A 47 -11.50 -12.68 -4.38
CA ASP A 47 -11.27 -12.11 -5.71
C ASP A 47 -9.93 -11.35 -5.76
N PHE A 48 -9.43 -11.08 -6.96
CA PHE A 48 -8.25 -10.24 -7.22
C PHE A 48 -8.52 -8.75 -7.01
N GLN A 49 -9.80 -8.33 -7.03
CA GLN A 49 -10.21 -6.97 -6.73
C GLN A 49 -11.17 -6.98 -5.54
N GLU A 50 -10.74 -6.40 -4.42
CA GLU A 50 -11.61 -6.16 -3.28
C GLU A 50 -12.39 -4.85 -3.43
N VAL A 51 -13.59 -4.82 -2.86
CA VAL A 51 -14.50 -3.67 -2.87
C VAL A 51 -14.86 -3.30 -1.44
N SER A 52 -14.64 -2.04 -1.07
CA SER A 52 -15.09 -1.53 0.23
C SER A 52 -16.62 -1.51 0.35
N GLU A 53 -17.11 -1.38 1.58
CA GLU A 53 -18.55 -1.20 1.88
C GLU A 53 -19.14 0.06 1.22
N THR A 54 -18.32 1.04 0.83
CA THR A 54 -18.75 2.25 0.11
C THR A 54 -18.76 2.08 -1.41
N GLY A 55 -18.42 0.87 -1.91
CA GLY A 55 -18.28 0.55 -3.32
C GLY A 55 -16.97 1.03 -3.95
N PHE A 56 -16.02 1.55 -3.17
CA PHE A 56 -14.71 1.98 -3.67
C PHE A 56 -13.77 0.78 -3.89
N LYS A 57 -13.17 0.73 -5.08
CA LYS A 57 -12.39 -0.41 -5.59
C LYS A 57 -10.89 -0.15 -5.77
N LYS A 58 -10.39 1.00 -5.31
CA LYS A 58 -9.01 1.45 -5.58
C LYS A 58 -8.08 1.30 -4.38
N PHE A 59 -8.55 0.75 -3.28
CA PHE A 59 -7.64 0.37 -2.21
C PHE A 59 -6.84 -0.85 -2.65
N SER A 60 -5.51 -0.71 -2.67
CA SER A 60 -4.62 -1.84 -2.88
C SER A 60 -4.45 -2.60 -1.57
N SER A 61 -5.09 -3.76 -1.47
CA SER A 61 -4.98 -4.66 -0.32
C SER A 61 -3.66 -5.39 -0.25
N PHE A 62 -2.89 -5.37 -1.34
CA PHE A 62 -1.54 -5.85 -1.39
C PHE A 62 -0.74 -5.04 -2.41
N SER A 63 0.56 -4.91 -2.17
CA SER A 63 1.46 -4.29 -3.14
C SER A 63 2.91 -4.71 -2.90
N TYR A 64 3.65 -4.89 -4.00
CA TYR A 64 5.11 -4.86 -4.01
C TYR A 64 5.57 -3.53 -4.61
N SER A 65 6.54 -2.87 -3.98
CA SER A 65 7.02 -1.59 -4.50
C SER A 65 8.54 -1.51 -4.63
N HIS A 66 8.98 -0.72 -5.60
CA HIS A 66 10.38 -0.47 -5.90
C HIS A 66 10.63 1.03 -5.90
N ARG A 67 11.43 1.52 -4.96
CA ARG A 67 11.95 2.89 -5.02
C ARG A 67 13.23 2.89 -5.86
N VAL A 68 13.25 3.69 -6.91
CA VAL A 68 14.41 3.83 -7.80
C VAL A 68 14.99 5.22 -7.63
N GLN A 69 16.30 5.27 -7.38
CA GLN A 69 17.11 6.48 -7.30
C GLN A 69 18.34 6.31 -8.20
N GLY A 70 18.20 6.75 -9.45
CA GLY A 70 19.13 6.49 -10.55
C GLY A 70 19.30 4.99 -10.80
N LYS A 71 20.45 4.45 -10.39
CA LYS A 71 20.76 3.00 -10.50
C LYS A 71 20.48 2.23 -9.22
N GLN A 72 20.21 2.91 -8.10
CA GLN A 72 19.89 2.26 -6.83
C GLN A 72 18.41 1.89 -6.80
N VAL A 73 18.12 0.72 -6.23
CA VAL A 73 16.75 0.22 -6.10
C VAL A 73 16.57 -0.36 -4.70
N ASN A 74 15.59 0.17 -3.97
CA ASN A 74 15.05 -0.49 -2.79
C ASN A 74 13.79 -1.27 -3.22
N SER A 75 13.92 -2.60 -3.22
CA SER A 75 12.82 -3.55 -3.54
C SER A 75 12.32 -4.28 -2.29
N SER A 76 12.71 -3.81 -1.11
CA SER A 76 12.40 -4.41 0.18
C SER A 76 11.04 -3.97 0.73
N ARG A 77 10.16 -3.48 -0.16
CA ARG A 77 8.91 -2.83 0.18
C ARG A 77 7.71 -3.69 -0.23
N ILE A 78 6.89 -4.05 0.74
CA ILE A 78 5.71 -4.89 0.55
C ILE A 78 4.61 -4.43 1.51
N ALA A 79 3.36 -4.45 1.08
CA ALA A 79 2.19 -4.23 1.93
C ALA A 79 1.15 -5.31 1.66
N TYR A 80 0.45 -5.76 2.70
CA TYR A 80 -0.63 -6.74 2.63
C TYR A 80 -1.67 -6.43 3.70
N GLY A 81 -2.92 -6.74 3.42
CA GLY A 81 -4.07 -6.59 4.29
C GLY A 81 -5.30 -7.17 3.61
N SER A 82 -6.47 -6.63 3.93
CA SER A 82 -7.73 -6.94 3.27
C SER A 82 -8.70 -5.78 3.47
N VAL A 83 -9.40 -5.42 2.41
CA VAL A 83 -10.45 -4.39 2.41
C VAL A 83 -11.78 -5.01 2.81
N GLU A 84 -12.08 -6.23 2.35
CA GLU A 84 -13.35 -6.92 2.58
C GLU A 84 -13.39 -7.67 3.93
N ASN A 85 -12.23 -8.06 4.46
CA ASN A 85 -12.09 -8.80 5.72
C ASN A 85 -11.17 -8.06 6.73
N PRO A 86 -11.48 -6.80 7.09
CA PRO A 86 -10.60 -5.97 7.92
C PRO A 86 -10.41 -6.53 9.34
N GLU A 87 -11.44 -7.11 9.97
CA GLU A 87 -11.36 -7.66 11.33
C GLU A 87 -10.43 -8.89 11.38
N ALA A 88 -10.56 -9.79 10.40
CA ALA A 88 -9.70 -10.97 10.30
C ALA A 88 -8.23 -10.58 10.05
N ALA A 89 -8.00 -9.58 9.21
CA ALA A 89 -6.67 -9.02 8.99
C ALA A 89 -6.11 -8.36 10.27
N GLN A 90 -6.94 -7.65 11.03
CA GLN A 90 -6.54 -7.01 12.29
C GLN A 90 -6.16 -8.03 13.37
N GLU A 91 -6.97 -9.09 13.53
CA GLU A 91 -6.68 -10.19 14.46
C GLU A 91 -5.33 -10.84 14.12
N ALA A 92 -5.07 -11.10 12.84
CA ALA A 92 -3.81 -11.65 12.37
C ALA A 92 -2.63 -10.69 12.56
N ALA A 93 -2.86 -9.37 12.52
CA ALA A 93 -1.85 -8.34 12.69
C ALA A 93 -1.45 -8.14 14.16
N ALA A 94 -2.36 -8.38 15.12
CA ALA A 94 -2.12 -8.11 16.54
C ALA A 94 -0.84 -8.77 17.10
N PRO A 95 -0.50 -10.04 16.78
CA PRO A 95 0.78 -10.62 17.18
C PRO A 95 2.01 -9.91 16.60
N VAL A 96 1.93 -9.41 15.37
CA VAL A 96 3.04 -8.68 14.73
C VAL A 96 3.26 -7.33 15.42
N LEU A 97 2.17 -6.59 15.68
CA LEU A 97 2.23 -5.31 16.38
C LEU A 97 2.81 -5.48 17.79
N LYS A 98 2.37 -6.52 18.51
CA LYS A 98 2.90 -6.88 19.83
C LYS A 98 4.38 -7.22 19.79
N GLU A 99 4.82 -8.04 18.83
CA GLU A 99 6.24 -8.41 18.66
C GLU A 99 7.14 -7.20 18.37
N ARG A 100 6.61 -6.22 17.64
CA ARG A 100 7.30 -4.97 17.30
C ARG A 100 7.21 -3.88 18.38
N GLY A 101 6.45 -4.10 19.46
CA GLY A 101 6.23 -3.07 20.48
C GLY A 101 5.43 -1.86 20.01
N ILE A 102 4.71 -1.98 18.88
CA ILE A 102 3.98 -0.86 18.29
C ILE A 102 2.67 -0.66 19.04
N VAL A 103 2.48 0.56 19.54
CA VAL A 103 1.22 1.02 20.12
C VAL A 103 0.60 2.01 19.14
N LEU A 104 -0.65 1.73 18.75
CA LEU A 104 -1.39 2.58 17.84
C LEU A 104 -2.19 3.63 18.59
N PRO A 105 -2.46 4.80 17.99
CA PRO A 105 -3.31 5.83 18.59
C PRO A 105 -4.72 5.28 18.90
N SER A 106 -5.20 5.48 20.13
CA SER A 106 -6.50 4.96 20.58
C SER A 106 -7.68 5.59 19.85
N ASP A 107 -7.55 6.86 19.45
CA ASP A 107 -8.51 7.59 18.62
C ASP A 107 -8.64 7.02 17.20
N VAL A 108 -7.71 6.15 16.76
CA VAL A 108 -7.88 5.32 15.56
C VAL A 108 -8.41 3.94 15.90
N VAL A 109 -7.78 3.24 16.85
CA VAL A 109 -8.11 1.83 17.12
C VAL A 109 -9.54 1.66 17.64
N ASP A 110 -10.02 2.61 18.46
CA ASP A 110 -11.33 2.55 19.08
C ASP A 110 -12.41 3.28 18.26
N SER A 111 -12.06 3.83 17.10
CA SER A 111 -12.97 4.61 16.26
C SER A 111 -13.86 3.73 15.39
N GLU A 112 -15.15 4.01 15.39
CA GLU A 112 -16.12 3.40 14.47
C GLU A 112 -15.85 3.76 12.99
N ASN A 113 -15.07 4.83 12.74
CA ASN A 113 -14.67 5.23 11.39
C ASN A 113 -13.44 4.48 10.87
N ALA A 114 -12.74 3.72 11.71
CA ALA A 114 -11.55 3.00 11.30
C ALA A 114 -11.89 1.58 10.85
N ARG A 115 -11.34 1.17 9.71
CA ARG A 115 -11.24 -0.25 9.30
C ARG A 115 -9.78 -0.57 9.10
N PHE A 116 -9.29 -1.65 9.71
CA PHE A 116 -7.91 -2.05 9.52
C PHE A 116 -7.64 -2.36 8.04
N GLY A 117 -6.63 -1.71 7.47
CA GLY A 117 -6.31 -1.82 6.04
C GLY A 117 -5.16 -2.77 5.75
N GLY A 118 -4.25 -2.96 6.70
CA GLY A 118 -3.12 -3.88 6.54
C GLY A 118 -1.82 -3.43 7.18
N LEU A 119 -0.77 -4.20 6.94
CA LEU A 119 0.60 -3.95 7.36
C LEU A 119 1.51 -3.75 6.14
N GLY A 120 2.54 -2.93 6.30
CA GLY A 120 3.58 -2.73 5.30
C GLY A 120 4.99 -2.74 5.88
N TRP A 121 5.94 -3.13 5.06
CA TRP A 121 7.36 -3.22 5.40
C TRP A 121 8.17 -2.44 4.38
N ASP A 122 9.23 -1.81 4.86
CA ASP A 122 10.42 -1.38 4.11
C ASP A 122 11.63 -1.90 4.88
N ILE A 123 12.09 -3.11 4.53
CA ILE A 123 13.03 -3.85 5.39
C ILE A 123 14.43 -3.22 5.37
N GLU A 124 14.86 -2.66 4.24
CA GLU A 124 16.18 -2.01 4.12
C GLU A 124 16.23 -0.69 4.89
N GLU A 125 15.10 0.02 5.02
CA GLU A 125 14.99 1.27 5.78
C GLU A 125 14.49 1.07 7.22
N ASN A 126 14.31 -0.19 7.65
CA ASN A 126 13.73 -0.55 8.95
C ASN A 126 12.36 0.11 9.23
N GLN A 127 11.58 0.41 8.20
CA GLN A 127 10.26 1.02 8.39
C GLN A 127 9.17 -0.04 8.41
N PHE A 128 8.22 0.16 9.31
CA PHE A 128 7.00 -0.63 9.40
C PHE A 128 5.79 0.30 9.26
N LYS A 129 4.75 -0.13 8.56
CA LYS A 129 3.58 0.69 8.25
C LYS A 129 2.32 -0.01 8.70
N VAL A 130 1.39 0.73 9.29
CA VAL A 130 0.05 0.27 9.64
C VAL A 130 -0.95 1.14 8.90
N TYR A 131 -1.85 0.51 8.16
CA TYR A 131 -2.84 1.18 7.32
C TYR A 131 -4.24 1.01 7.91
N PHE A 132 -5.05 2.05 7.79
CA PHE A 132 -6.48 2.01 8.07
C PHE A 132 -7.24 2.68 6.93
N ARG A 133 -8.37 2.11 6.55
CA ARG A 133 -9.39 2.87 5.82
C ARG A 133 -10.14 3.72 6.85
N TRP A 134 -10.37 4.97 6.50
CA TRP A 134 -11.08 5.92 7.34
C TRP A 134 -12.35 6.38 6.62
N LEU A 135 -13.51 6.06 7.19
CA LEU A 135 -14.80 6.15 6.49
C LEU A 135 -15.35 7.58 6.35
N GLY A 136 -14.84 8.54 7.13
CA GLY A 136 -15.34 9.92 7.12
C GLY A 136 -14.24 10.96 7.31
N LEU A 137 -13.86 11.65 6.24
CA LEU A 137 -12.84 12.72 6.24
C LEU A 137 -13.12 13.81 7.29
N GLY A 138 -14.38 14.19 7.49
CA GLY A 138 -14.75 15.20 8.49
C GLY A 138 -14.52 14.79 9.95
N ALA A 139 -14.20 13.51 10.21
CA ALA A 139 -13.95 12.96 11.53
C ALA A 139 -12.50 12.54 11.73
N LEU A 140 -11.55 12.95 10.87
CA LEU A 140 -10.15 12.57 11.01
C LEU A 140 -9.61 12.89 12.42
N PRO A 141 -8.77 12.01 13.01
CA PRO A 141 -8.15 12.27 14.30
C PRO A 141 -7.23 13.49 14.22
N GLY A 142 -7.00 14.15 15.37
CA GLY A 142 -6.48 15.52 15.44
C GLY A 142 -5.26 15.80 14.56
N GLU A 143 -4.20 15.01 14.72
CA GLU A 143 -2.98 15.22 13.92
C GLU A 143 -3.19 15.02 12.41
N LEU A 144 -4.11 14.15 12.00
CA LEU A 144 -4.42 13.90 10.60
C LEU A 144 -5.29 15.01 10.01
N THR A 145 -6.17 15.61 10.81
CA THR A 145 -6.92 16.81 10.42
C THR A 145 -5.97 17.97 10.13
N ASP A 146 -4.95 18.17 10.98
CA ASP A 146 -3.94 19.21 10.77
C ASP A 146 -3.12 19.00 9.48
N LEU A 147 -2.85 17.75 9.10
CA LEU A 147 -2.16 17.45 7.84
C LEU A 147 -2.93 17.95 6.62
N VAL A 148 -4.26 17.87 6.64
CA VAL A 148 -5.10 18.15 5.47
C VAL A 148 -5.82 19.50 5.56
N LYS A 149 -5.51 20.33 6.56
CA LYS A 149 -6.21 21.60 6.82
C LYS A 149 -6.24 22.59 5.65
N ASP A 150 -5.22 22.53 4.79
CA ASP A 150 -5.06 23.42 3.63
C ASP A 150 -5.63 22.79 2.34
N ILE A 151 -6.26 21.61 2.43
CA ILE A 151 -6.86 20.89 1.31
C ILE A 151 -8.38 21.08 1.31
N ASN A 152 -8.96 21.35 0.14
CA ASN A 152 -10.41 21.34 -0.03
C ASN A 152 -10.95 19.90 0.00
N LEU A 153 -11.38 19.44 1.17
CA LEU A 153 -11.85 18.06 1.38
C LEU A 153 -13.18 17.76 0.66
N GLU A 154 -13.96 18.78 0.27
CA GLU A 154 -15.22 18.59 -0.48
C GLU A 154 -14.97 18.04 -1.90
N GLU A 155 -13.78 18.25 -2.44
CA GLU A 155 -13.39 17.73 -3.76
C GLU A 155 -12.93 16.27 -3.72
N HIS A 156 -12.96 15.63 -2.55
CA HIS A 156 -12.43 14.30 -2.30
C HIS A 156 -13.51 13.35 -1.77
N ARG A 157 -13.29 12.05 -1.98
CA ARG A 157 -14.15 11.01 -1.38
C ARG A 157 -14.11 11.12 0.15
N GLN A 158 -15.27 10.92 0.77
CA GLN A 158 -15.37 10.87 2.24
C GLN A 158 -14.54 9.74 2.86
N GLU A 159 -14.42 8.61 2.16
CA GLU A 159 -13.54 7.52 2.56
C GLU A 159 -12.12 7.77 2.04
N CYS A 160 -11.14 7.64 2.93
CA CYS A 160 -9.71 7.79 2.63
C CYS A 160 -8.88 6.64 3.22
N LEU A 161 -7.59 6.57 2.88
CA LEU A 161 -6.64 5.72 3.59
C LEU A 161 -5.83 6.60 4.55
N ILE A 162 -5.53 6.11 5.73
CA ILE A 162 -4.53 6.69 6.63
C ILE A 162 -3.44 5.66 6.88
N SER A 163 -2.22 6.13 7.12
CA SER A 163 -1.12 5.23 7.48
C SER A 163 -0.19 5.85 8.50
N TYR A 164 0.28 5.02 9.42
CA TYR A 164 1.32 5.33 10.38
C TYR A 164 2.57 4.56 10.01
N THR A 165 3.70 5.25 9.87
CA THR A 165 5.01 4.66 9.60
C THR A 165 5.86 4.75 10.86
N PHE A 166 6.39 3.61 11.28
CA PHE A 166 7.24 3.44 12.44
C PHE A 166 8.66 3.12 12.01
N LEU A 167 9.63 3.63 12.74
CA LEU A 167 11.00 3.12 12.77
C LEU A 167 11.17 2.45 14.13
N ASP A 168 11.42 1.14 14.12
CA ASP A 168 11.27 0.29 15.30
C ASP A 168 9.85 0.40 15.91
N ASP A 169 9.72 0.96 17.12
CA ASP A 169 8.47 1.21 17.83
C ASP A 169 8.04 2.68 17.83
N THR A 170 8.85 3.57 17.25
CA THR A 170 8.64 5.01 17.27
C THR A 170 7.88 5.47 16.04
N LEU A 171 6.79 6.23 16.25
CA LEU A 171 6.04 6.83 15.16
C LEU A 171 6.87 7.91 14.45
N GLU A 172 7.17 7.68 13.18
CA GLU A 172 8.02 8.56 12.37
C GLU A 172 7.24 9.41 11.39
N GLU A 173 6.14 8.91 10.82
CA GLU A 173 5.40 9.63 9.78
C GLU A 173 3.94 9.18 9.70
N SER A 174 3.03 10.14 9.81
CA SER A 174 1.59 9.96 9.59
C SER A 174 1.21 10.44 8.19
N LYS A 175 0.24 9.78 7.56
CA LYS A 175 -0.20 10.08 6.19
C LYS A 175 -1.69 9.95 6.03
N VAL A 176 -2.25 10.78 5.16
CA VAL A 176 -3.62 10.70 4.67
C VAL A 176 -3.57 10.61 3.15
N TYR A 177 -4.24 9.61 2.58
CA TYR A 177 -4.37 9.41 1.14
C TYR A 177 -5.77 9.82 0.73
N LEU A 178 -5.87 10.96 0.06
CA LEU A 178 -7.11 11.53 -0.42
C LEU A 178 -7.36 11.12 -1.87
N TYR A 179 -8.62 10.89 -2.20
CA TYR A 179 -9.05 10.47 -3.53
C TYR A 179 -9.93 11.55 -4.15
N PRO A 180 -9.39 12.38 -5.06
CA PRO A 180 -10.17 13.41 -5.76
C PRO A 180 -11.38 12.81 -6.48
N GLN A 181 -12.50 13.55 -6.49
CA GLN A 181 -13.73 13.23 -7.21
C GLN A 181 -14.03 14.22 -8.34
N VAL A 182 -13.39 15.38 -8.33
CA VAL A 182 -13.52 16.37 -9.39
C VAL A 182 -12.77 15.93 -10.64
N GLU A 183 -13.31 16.26 -11.82
CA GLU A 183 -12.64 16.01 -13.10
C GLU A 183 -11.40 16.91 -13.19
N ARG A 184 -10.26 16.31 -13.55
CA ARG A 184 -8.97 17.00 -13.63
C ARG A 184 -8.23 16.54 -14.87
N GLU A 185 -7.44 17.43 -15.44
CA GLU A 185 -6.48 17.05 -16.47
C GLU A 185 -5.40 16.17 -15.85
N LEU A 186 -5.47 14.87 -16.16
CA LEU A 186 -4.48 13.89 -15.73
C LEU A 186 -3.46 13.66 -16.86
N PRO A 187 -2.20 13.32 -16.52
CA PRO A 187 -1.23 12.92 -17.52
C PRO A 187 -1.73 11.74 -18.37
N GLU A 188 -1.32 11.69 -19.64
CA GLU A 188 -1.71 10.60 -20.52
C GLU A 188 -1.37 9.22 -19.93
N GLY A 189 -2.33 8.30 -19.96
CA GLY A 189 -2.19 6.94 -19.43
C GLY A 189 -2.45 6.78 -17.93
N VAL A 190 -2.75 7.87 -17.23
CA VAL A 190 -3.20 7.88 -15.83
C VAL A 190 -4.72 7.73 -15.79
N ALA A 191 -5.20 6.77 -15.01
CA ALA A 191 -6.61 6.57 -14.72
C ALA A 191 -7.06 7.47 -13.59
N ASN A 192 -6.26 7.58 -12.54
CA ASN A 192 -6.61 8.32 -11.32
C ASN A 192 -5.37 8.88 -10.64
N GLU A 193 -5.60 9.87 -9.80
CA GLU A 193 -4.58 10.43 -8.93
C GLU A 193 -5.00 10.21 -7.47
N THR A 194 -4.04 9.88 -6.63
CA THR A 194 -4.18 9.85 -5.17
C THR A 194 -3.25 10.91 -4.57
N TRP A 195 -3.79 11.70 -3.65
CA TRP A 195 -3.08 12.75 -2.94
C TRP A 195 -2.63 12.23 -1.59
N MET A 196 -1.36 11.86 -1.47
CA MET A 196 -0.77 11.41 -0.22
C MET A 196 -0.19 12.61 0.53
N VAL A 197 -0.92 13.11 1.51
CA VAL A 197 -0.46 14.18 2.41
C VAL A 197 0.27 13.55 3.58
N THR A 198 1.46 14.05 3.90
CA THR A 198 2.36 13.42 4.88
C THR A 198 2.93 14.42 5.87
N SER A 199 3.18 13.99 7.10
CA SER A 199 3.77 14.84 8.14
C SER A 199 5.23 15.24 7.88
N LYS A 200 5.92 14.60 6.93
CA LYS A 200 7.35 14.85 6.64
C LYS A 200 7.65 15.45 5.27
N ARG A 201 6.86 15.10 4.25
CA ARG A 201 7.17 15.43 2.85
C ARG A 201 6.15 16.39 2.22
N GLY A 202 5.11 16.77 2.97
CA GLY A 202 3.98 17.52 2.43
C GLY A 202 3.13 16.64 1.51
N LEU A 203 2.63 17.23 0.42
CA LEU A 203 1.79 16.55 -0.56
C LEU A 203 2.64 15.79 -1.59
N VAL A 204 2.27 14.54 -1.81
CA VAL A 204 2.90 13.64 -2.78
C VAL A 204 1.83 13.01 -3.65
N HIS A 205 2.01 13.10 -4.97
CA HIS A 205 1.07 12.58 -5.95
C HIS A 205 1.40 11.14 -6.32
N GLN A 206 0.37 10.29 -6.40
CA GLN A 206 0.47 8.93 -6.90
C GLN A 206 -0.53 8.73 -8.03
N TYR A 207 -0.09 8.12 -9.12
CA TYR A 207 -0.86 7.96 -10.34
C TYR A 207 -1.17 6.48 -10.59
N ASP A 208 -2.45 6.13 -10.57
CA ASP A 208 -2.92 4.82 -10.98
C ASP A 208 -2.98 4.77 -12.51
N LEU A 209 -2.45 3.72 -13.11
CA LEU A 209 -2.21 3.65 -14.55
C LEU A 209 -3.22 2.71 -15.23
N TYR A 210 -3.77 3.14 -16.37
CA TYR A 210 -4.50 2.25 -17.28
C TYR A 210 -3.65 1.80 -18.47
N TYR A 211 -2.67 2.63 -18.87
CA TYR A 211 -1.70 2.31 -19.94
C TYR A 211 -0.24 2.37 -19.45
N PRO A 212 0.25 1.32 -18.77
CA PRO A 212 1.63 1.26 -18.26
C PRO A 212 2.72 1.40 -19.34
N SER A 213 2.41 1.11 -20.60
CA SER A 213 3.32 1.28 -21.73
C SER A 213 3.75 2.74 -21.92
N ASN A 214 2.83 3.68 -21.70
CA ASN A 214 3.07 5.11 -21.92
C ASN A 214 4.04 5.68 -20.87
N TRP A 215 4.03 5.10 -19.67
CA TRP A 215 4.94 5.44 -18.59
C TRP A 215 6.30 4.78 -18.72
N GLY A 216 6.39 3.60 -19.35
CA GLY A 216 7.66 2.89 -19.57
C GLY A 216 8.72 3.72 -20.30
N ALA A 217 8.32 4.62 -21.21
CA ALA A 217 9.25 5.51 -21.91
C ALA A 217 9.86 6.60 -21.01
N ARG A 218 9.20 6.94 -19.90
CA ARG A 218 9.65 7.96 -18.92
C ARG A 218 10.60 7.41 -17.88
N LEU A 219 10.62 6.09 -17.68
CA LEU A 219 11.50 5.44 -16.71
C LEU A 219 12.91 5.31 -17.26
N ASN A 220 13.93 5.42 -16.41
CA ASN A 220 15.29 4.99 -16.78
C ASN A 220 15.37 3.47 -17.03
N LYS A 221 16.55 3.00 -17.46
CA LYS A 221 16.78 1.57 -17.76
C LYS A 221 16.41 0.66 -16.58
N THR A 222 16.78 1.05 -15.36
CA THR A 222 16.50 0.29 -14.14
C THR A 222 14.99 0.07 -13.94
N GLY A 223 14.19 1.13 -14.05
CA GLY A 223 12.73 1.03 -13.93
C GLY A 223 12.12 0.17 -15.03
N ARG A 224 12.59 0.31 -16.28
CA ARG A 224 12.12 -0.51 -17.41
C ARG A 224 12.43 -2.00 -17.21
N ASP A 225 13.61 -2.32 -16.68
CA ASP A 225 14.01 -3.71 -16.41
C ASP A 225 13.10 -4.36 -15.34
N ILE A 226 12.72 -3.60 -14.30
CA ILE A 226 11.77 -4.04 -13.26
C ILE A 226 10.39 -4.31 -13.89
N VAL A 227 9.84 -3.36 -14.65
CA VAL A 227 8.54 -3.50 -15.32
C VAL A 227 8.55 -4.71 -16.27
N ALA A 228 9.61 -4.88 -17.07
CA ALA A 228 9.76 -6.02 -17.97
C ALA A 228 9.76 -7.35 -17.21
N LYS A 229 10.39 -7.39 -16.02
CA LYS A 229 10.43 -8.58 -15.18
C LYS A 229 9.04 -8.97 -14.66
N TYR A 230 8.22 -8.02 -14.20
CA TYR A 230 6.82 -8.29 -13.79
C TYR A 230 5.95 -8.77 -14.94
N ARG A 231 6.14 -8.24 -16.15
CA ARG A 231 5.41 -8.71 -17.35
C ARG A 231 5.62 -10.19 -17.63
N THR A 232 6.77 -10.77 -17.26
CA THR A 232 6.99 -12.24 -17.37
C THR A 232 6.05 -13.08 -16.49
N ARG A 233 5.34 -12.45 -15.55
CA ARG A 233 4.30 -13.04 -14.69
C ARG A 233 2.91 -12.47 -14.97
N GLN A 234 2.73 -11.82 -16.12
CA GLN A 234 1.47 -11.19 -16.50
C GLN A 234 0.99 -10.15 -15.47
N GLN A 235 1.93 -9.55 -14.74
CA GLN A 235 1.66 -8.45 -13.82
C GLN A 235 2.03 -7.13 -14.48
N THR A 236 1.22 -6.11 -14.23
CA THR A 236 1.39 -4.76 -14.77
C THR A 236 1.76 -3.79 -13.66
N LEU A 237 2.35 -2.66 -14.05
CA LEU A 237 2.56 -1.55 -13.13
C LEU A 237 1.19 -0.91 -12.85
N ASP A 238 0.79 -0.86 -11.59
CA ASP A 238 -0.54 -0.38 -11.19
C ASP A 238 -0.50 1.09 -10.82
N THR A 239 0.43 1.47 -9.95
CA THR A 239 0.58 2.85 -9.48
C THR A 239 2.03 3.29 -9.63
N ILE A 240 2.22 4.59 -9.89
CA ILE A 240 3.54 5.22 -9.89
C ILE A 240 3.52 6.51 -9.06
N ASN A 241 4.54 6.70 -8.26
CA ASN A 241 4.93 8.02 -7.78
C ASN A 241 6.14 8.44 -8.61
N TYR A 242 6.01 9.50 -9.41
CA TYR A 242 7.03 9.92 -10.35
C TYR A 242 7.44 11.35 -10.07
N THR A 243 8.71 11.54 -9.67
CA THR A 243 9.32 12.88 -9.58
C THR A 243 10.06 13.19 -10.87
N ASP A 244 10.97 12.31 -11.28
CA ASP A 244 11.65 12.39 -12.57
C ASP A 244 12.11 11.00 -13.06
N GLU A 245 12.85 10.96 -14.17
CA GLU A 245 13.29 9.71 -14.80
C GLU A 245 14.28 8.89 -13.94
N ASN A 246 14.82 9.49 -12.88
CA ASN A 246 15.77 8.91 -11.95
C ASN A 246 15.24 8.83 -10.51
N ASP A 247 14.18 9.53 -10.13
CA ASP A 247 13.52 9.38 -8.83
C ASP A 247 12.02 9.05 -8.99
N PHE A 248 11.69 7.79 -8.73
CA PHE A 248 10.32 7.30 -8.81
C PHE A 248 10.12 6.06 -7.93
N THR A 249 8.87 5.80 -7.54
CA THR A 249 8.44 4.54 -6.92
C THR A 249 7.42 3.83 -7.81
N LEU A 250 7.71 2.58 -8.15
CA LEU A 250 6.83 1.69 -8.89
C LEU A 250 6.05 0.83 -7.91
N TYR A 251 4.74 0.66 -8.12
CA TYR A 251 3.88 -0.19 -7.32
C TYR A 251 3.21 -1.23 -8.22
N PHE A 252 3.36 -2.49 -7.82
CA PHE A 252 2.76 -3.65 -8.48
C PHE A 252 1.78 -4.30 -7.49
N PRO A 253 0.76 -5.02 -7.99
CA PRO A 253 0.04 -5.99 -7.19
C PRO A 253 1.03 -7.10 -6.79
#